data_AF-A0ABD2PY19-F1
#
_entry.id   AF-A0ABD2PY19-F1
#
_cell.length_a   1.000
_cell.length_b   1.000
_cell.length_c   1.000
_cell.angle_alpha   90.00
_cell.angle_beta   90.00
_cell.angle_gamma   90.00
#
_symmetry.space_group_name_H-M   'P 1'
#
loop_
_entity.id
_entity.type
_entity.pdbx_description
1 polymer ?
#
loop_
_entity_poly.entity_id
_entity_poly.type
_entity_poly.pdbx_seq_one_letter_code
_entity_poly.pdbx_strand_id
1 'polypeptide(L)'
;MTKFIGLNDKDIQLNSDKLGKLIDENKGSEILLQLIELARDCIESNFPSIACPICLSSFNKRDDIMRTRKGHLFHMYCLGKFFSSIQQQHAEELEELISKNRNISHSELPRLQFLCPICKDETIENAHQLIQHSSINSPPETSPAPDLVIPHIWLSQRKQLLEQIEKQQESYKDNFPNE
;
A
#
# COMPACT_ATOMS: atom_id res chain seq x y z
N MET A 1 -11.77 19.92 2.01
CA MET A 1 -11.70 19.08 3.23
C MET A 1 -10.39 18.32 3.22
N THR A 2 -9.35 18.88 3.83
CA THR A 2 -8.02 18.27 3.99
C THR A 2 -8.13 17.23 5.10
N LYS A 3 -8.22 15.96 4.72
CA LYS A 3 -8.43 14.85 5.66
C LYS A 3 -7.07 14.29 6.03
N PHE A 4 -6.66 14.48 7.27
CA PHE A 4 -5.33 14.13 7.79
C PHE A 4 -4.93 12.68 7.45
N ILE A 5 -3.66 12.53 7.08
CA ILE A 5 -2.97 11.25 6.90
C ILE A 5 -2.25 10.96 8.23
N GLY A 6 -2.13 9.69 8.64
CA GLY A 6 -1.45 9.36 9.89
C GLY A 6 0.04 9.69 9.80
N LEU A 7 0.53 10.54 10.71
CA LEU A 7 1.95 10.76 10.92
C LEU A 7 2.53 9.54 11.67
N ASN A 8 3.72 9.08 11.28
CA ASN A 8 4.42 8.09 12.10
C ASN A 8 5.03 8.76 13.35
N ASP A 9 5.34 7.95 14.37
CA ASP A 9 5.81 8.44 15.66
C ASP A 9 7.11 9.27 15.58
N LYS A 10 7.98 8.96 14.60
CA LYS A 10 9.23 9.71 14.40
C LYS A 10 8.94 11.13 13.90
N ASP A 11 8.01 11.27 12.96
CA ASP A 11 7.61 12.58 12.43
C ASP A 11 6.84 13.40 13.47
N ILE A 12 6.02 12.75 14.31
CA ILE A 12 5.35 13.39 15.44
C ILE A 12 6.39 13.94 16.41
N GLN A 13 7.36 13.12 16.80
CA GLN A 13 8.42 13.54 17.72
C GLN A 13 9.23 14.69 17.13
N LEU A 14 9.67 14.57 15.88
CA LEU A 14 10.44 15.60 15.18
C LEU A 14 9.67 16.93 15.11
N ASN A 15 8.37 16.89 14.79
CA ASN A 15 7.54 18.08 14.72
C ASN A 15 7.33 18.70 16.11
N SER A 16 7.13 17.88 17.15
CA SER A 16 7.07 18.33 18.53
C SER A 16 8.36 19.02 18.95
N ASP A 17 9.52 18.45 18.61
CA ASP A 17 10.83 19.01 18.94
C ASP A 17 11.07 20.35 18.22
N LYS A 18 10.65 20.49 16.96
CA LYS A 18 10.74 21.75 16.22
C LYS A 18 9.90 22.85 16.85
N LEU A 19 8.65 22.53 17.21
CA LEU A 19 7.75 23.47 17.89
C LEU A 19 8.31 23.86 19.26
N GLY A 20 8.82 22.88 20.03
CA GLY A 20 9.45 23.11 21.32
C GLY A 20 10.65 24.05 21.24
N LYS A 21 11.55 23.83 20.26
CA LYS A 21 12.69 24.73 20.02
C LYS A 21 12.27 26.16 19.72
N LEU A 22 11.27 26.35 18.85
CA LEU A 22 10.79 27.70 18.50
C LEU A 22 10.24 28.43 19.74
N ILE A 23 9.54 27.72 20.63
CA ILE A 23 9.05 28.25 21.90
C ILE A 23 10.21 28.62 22.82
N ASP A 24 11.17 27.73 22.98
CA ASP A 24 12.30 27.92 23.89
C ASP A 24 13.20 29.10 23.47
N GLU A 25 13.43 29.26 22.18
CA GLU A 25 14.26 30.34 21.60
C GLU A 25 13.60 31.72 21.69
N ASN A 26 12.26 31.77 21.80
CA ASN A 26 11.49 33.03 21.74
C ASN A 26 10.68 33.29 23.02
N LYS A 27 11.16 32.80 24.16
CA LYS A 27 10.53 33.05 25.47
C LYS A 27 10.40 34.55 25.73
N GLY A 28 9.18 35.00 26.04
CA GLY A 28 8.86 36.39 26.30
C GLY A 28 8.46 37.21 25.06
N SER A 29 8.46 36.60 23.87
CA SER A 29 8.02 37.21 22.62
C SER A 29 6.69 36.64 22.13
N GLU A 30 5.93 37.42 21.35
CA GLU A 30 4.71 36.94 20.70
C GLU A 30 5.03 36.15 19.43
N ILE A 31 4.93 34.81 19.51
CA ILE A 31 5.28 33.90 18.40
C ILE A 31 4.10 33.09 17.84
N LEU A 32 2.86 33.46 18.17
CA LEU A 32 1.67 32.68 17.81
C LEU A 32 1.57 32.42 16.30
N LEU A 33 1.82 33.45 15.48
CA LEU A 33 1.76 33.32 14.02
C LEU A 33 2.85 32.39 13.48
N GLN A 34 4.07 32.50 14.01
CA GLN A 34 5.20 31.64 13.62
C GLN A 34 4.94 30.17 13.98
N LEU A 35 4.30 29.91 15.12
CA LEU A 35 3.86 28.57 15.51
C LEU A 35 2.80 28.02 14.57
N ILE A 36 1.83 28.86 14.16
CA ILE A 36 0.78 28.47 13.19
C ILE A 36 1.39 28.14 11.83
N GLU A 37 2.36 28.94 11.36
CA GLU A 37 3.07 28.70 10.11
C GLU A 37 3.90 27.40 10.17
N LEU A 38 4.69 27.21 11.23
CA LEU A 38 5.48 26.00 11.39
C LEU A 38 4.60 24.75 11.51
N ALA A 39 3.48 24.83 12.24
CA ALA A 39 2.54 23.73 12.34
C ALA A 39 1.89 23.42 10.98
N ARG A 40 1.62 24.44 10.14
CA ARG A 40 1.12 24.24 8.78
C ARG A 40 2.14 23.48 7.93
N ASP A 41 3.41 23.86 7.96
CA ASP A 41 4.47 23.19 7.21
C ASP A 41 4.64 21.72 7.65
N CYS A 42 4.52 21.45 8.95
CA CYS A 42 4.51 20.10 9.52
C CYS A 42 3.33 19.26 9.00
N ILE A 43 2.18 19.87 8.72
CA ILE A 43 1.00 19.19 8.19
C ILE A 43 1.08 19.04 6.66
N GLU A 44 1.63 20.02 5.94
CA GLU A 44 1.80 19.97 4.48
C GLU A 44 2.81 18.89 4.05
N SER A 45 3.78 18.58 4.90
CA SER A 45 4.74 17.49 4.68
C SER A 45 4.21 16.10 5.02
N ASN A 46 2.96 15.99 5.49
CA ASN A 46 2.34 14.73 5.91
C ASN A 46 2.10 13.81 4.70
N PHE A 47 2.99 12.85 4.51
CA PHE A 47 2.87 11.79 3.51
C PHE A 47 2.42 10.49 4.17
N PRO A 48 1.66 9.62 3.46
CA PRO A 48 1.28 8.34 4.03
C PRO A 48 2.51 7.55 4.43
N SER A 49 2.65 7.32 5.74
CA SER A 49 3.68 6.45 6.30
C SER A 49 3.40 4.97 6.04
N ILE A 50 2.35 4.66 5.28
CA ILE A 50 1.95 3.32 4.90
C ILE A 50 2.35 3.06 3.45
N ALA A 51 2.66 1.81 3.12
CA ALA A 51 2.91 1.42 1.73
C ALA A 51 1.58 1.19 0.99
N CYS A 52 1.60 1.28 -0.34
CA CYS A 52 0.48 0.82 -1.14
C CYS A 52 0.29 -0.69 -0.95
N PRO A 53 -0.91 -1.17 -0.56
CA PRO A 53 -1.14 -2.59 -0.29
C PRO A 53 -1.01 -3.50 -1.52
N ILE A 54 -1.01 -2.93 -2.73
CA ILE A 54 -0.94 -3.69 -3.98
C ILE A 54 0.51 -3.90 -4.42
N CYS A 55 1.32 -2.83 -4.48
CA CYS A 55 2.72 -2.92 -4.92
C CYS A 55 3.74 -2.94 -3.78
N LEU A 56 3.29 -2.77 -2.54
CA LEU A 56 4.10 -2.70 -1.33
C LEU A 56 5.21 -1.62 -1.39
N SER A 57 5.06 -0.61 -2.24
CA SER A 57 5.98 0.52 -2.32
C SER A 57 5.45 1.69 -1.49
N SER A 58 6.37 2.48 -0.93
CA SER A 58 5.99 3.72 -0.24
C SER A 58 5.37 4.71 -1.24
N PHE A 59 4.53 5.61 -0.74
CA PHE A 59 4.06 6.71 -1.56
C PHE A 59 5.11 7.83 -1.60
N ASN A 60 5.26 8.48 -2.76
CA ASN A 60 6.10 9.66 -2.97
C ASN A 60 5.26 10.89 -3.35
N LYS A 61 5.80 12.11 -3.13
CA LYS A 61 5.08 13.38 -3.38
C LYS A 61 4.52 13.56 -4.79
N ARG A 62 5.05 12.83 -5.78
CA ARG A 62 4.64 12.91 -7.19
C ARG A 62 3.64 11.81 -7.58
N ASP A 63 3.29 10.94 -6.64
CA ASP A 63 2.40 9.82 -6.92
C ASP A 63 0.94 10.28 -7.01
N ASP A 64 0.24 9.72 -7.99
CA ASP A 64 -1.21 9.79 -8.06
C ASP A 64 -1.82 8.81 -7.04
N ILE A 65 -2.40 9.34 -5.97
CA ILE A 65 -2.93 8.56 -4.85
C ILE A 65 -4.45 8.58 -4.86
N MET A 66 -5.06 7.39 -4.74
CA MET A 66 -6.48 7.24 -4.45
C MET A 66 -6.69 6.94 -2.97
N ARG A 67 -7.61 7.67 -2.33
CA ARG A 67 -8.09 7.40 -0.97
C ARG A 67 -9.55 6.95 -0.99
N THR A 68 -9.81 5.80 -0.38
CA THR A 68 -11.18 5.30 -0.16
C THR A 68 -11.88 6.07 0.97
N ARG A 69 -13.21 5.98 1.07
CA ARG A 69 -14.01 6.58 2.16
C ARG A 69 -13.58 6.04 3.52
N LYS A 70 -13.29 4.73 3.60
CA LYS A 70 -12.73 4.08 4.80
C LYS A 70 -11.25 4.39 5.08
N GLY A 71 -10.58 5.14 4.19
CA GLY A 71 -9.24 5.68 4.43
C GLY A 71 -8.07 4.81 3.96
N HIS A 72 -8.33 3.69 3.27
CA HIS A 72 -7.29 2.93 2.59
C HIS A 72 -6.73 3.72 1.40
N LEU A 73 -5.40 3.67 1.25
CA LEU A 73 -4.64 4.40 0.24
C LEU A 73 -4.04 3.44 -0.79
N PHE A 74 -4.09 3.82 -2.05
CA PHE A 74 -3.54 3.07 -3.18
C PHE A 74 -2.93 4.03 -4.19
N HIS A 75 -1.91 3.60 -4.93
CA HIS A 75 -1.57 4.28 -6.18
C HIS A 75 -2.74 4.11 -7.14
N MET A 76 -3.15 5.20 -7.81
CA MET A 76 -4.22 5.14 -8.82
C MET A 76 -3.90 4.11 -9.90
N TYR A 77 -2.64 4.07 -10.35
CA TYR A 77 -2.12 3.06 -11.26
C TYR A 77 -2.36 1.63 -10.76
N CYS A 78 -1.92 1.32 -9.53
CA CYS A 78 -1.98 -0.02 -8.98
C CYS A 78 -3.42 -0.50 -8.79
N LEU A 79 -4.30 0.38 -8.33
CA LEU A 79 -5.70 0.05 -8.16
C LEU A 79 -6.43 -0.10 -9.51
N GLY A 80 -6.08 0.71 -10.51
CA GLY A 80 -6.57 0.55 -11.87
C GLY A 80 -6.18 -0.78 -12.49
N LYS A 81 -4.92 -1.22 -12.31
CA LYS A 81 -4.46 -2.55 -12.74
C LYS A 81 -5.21 -3.67 -12.02
N PHE A 82 -5.42 -3.54 -10.71
CA PHE A 82 -6.21 -4.49 -9.95
C PHE A 82 -7.64 -4.60 -10.51
N PHE A 83 -8.32 -3.49 -10.75
CA PHE A 83 -9.68 -3.52 -11.32
C PHE A 83 -9.74 -4.04 -12.76
N SER A 84 -8.72 -3.78 -13.57
CA SER A 84 -8.60 -4.40 -14.90
C SER A 84 -8.57 -5.93 -14.80
N SER A 85 -7.81 -6.48 -13.84
CA SER A 85 -7.78 -7.92 -13.57
C SER A 85 -9.13 -8.46 -13.11
N ILE A 86 -9.85 -7.73 -12.24
CA ILE A 86 -11.20 -8.13 -11.79
C ILE A 86 -12.19 -8.13 -12.96
N GLN A 87 -12.10 -7.14 -13.85
CA GLN A 87 -12.95 -7.07 -15.04
C GLN A 87 -12.69 -8.24 -15.99
N GLN A 88 -11.42 -8.61 -16.20
CA GLN A 88 -11.06 -9.76 -17.02
C GLN A 88 -11.54 -11.07 -16.40
N GLN A 89 -11.24 -11.30 -15.12
CA GLN A 89 -11.66 -12.50 -14.40
C GLN A 89 -13.19 -12.67 -14.45
N HIS A 90 -13.94 -11.58 -14.27
CA HIS A 90 -15.38 -11.62 -14.36
C HIS A 90 -15.89 -12.01 -15.75
N ALA A 91 -15.25 -11.55 -16.82
CA ALA A 91 -15.61 -11.93 -18.18
C ALA A 91 -15.38 -13.43 -18.41
N GLU A 92 -14.23 -13.96 -17.95
CA GLU A 92 -13.90 -15.38 -18.03
C GLU A 92 -14.90 -16.25 -17.24
N GLU A 93 -15.27 -15.84 -16.03
CA GLU A 93 -16.28 -16.50 -15.20
C GLU A 93 -17.66 -16.52 -15.87
N LEU A 94 -18.07 -15.41 -16.51
CA LEU A 94 -19.33 -15.35 -17.24
C LEU A 94 -19.34 -16.29 -18.45
N GLU A 95 -18.26 -16.32 -19.23
CA GLU A 95 -18.13 -17.22 -20.37
C GLU A 95 -18.19 -18.69 -19.95
N GLU A 96 -17.54 -19.04 -18.84
CA GLU A 96 -17.58 -20.40 -18.29
C GLU A 96 -18.99 -20.78 -17.80
N LEU A 97 -19.68 -19.88 -17.10
CA LEU A 97 -21.05 -20.12 -16.61
C LEU A 97 -22.04 -20.32 -17.75
N ILE A 98 -21.98 -19.48 -18.78
CA ILE A 98 -22.84 -19.58 -19.97
C ILE A 98 -22.55 -20.88 -20.74
N SER A 99 -21.27 -21.28 -20.82
CA SER A 99 -20.87 -22.53 -21.46
C SER A 99 -21.41 -23.76 -20.75
N LYS A 100 -21.43 -23.74 -19.41
CA LYS A 100 -21.96 -24.84 -18.57
C LYS A 100 -23.48 -24.88 -18.54
N ASN A 101 -24.16 -23.73 -18.58
CA ASN A 101 -25.62 -23.65 -18.58
C ASN A 101 -26.11 -22.61 -19.59
N ARG A 102 -26.43 -23.08 -20.81
CA ARG A 102 -26.91 -22.23 -21.90
C ARG A 102 -28.28 -21.56 -21.66
N ASN A 103 -29.04 -22.05 -20.67
CA ASN A 103 -30.35 -21.52 -20.31
C ASN A 103 -30.31 -20.63 -19.06
N ILE A 104 -29.11 -20.28 -18.56
CA ILE A 104 -28.98 -19.41 -17.40
C ILE A 104 -29.63 -18.04 -17.67
N SER A 105 -30.44 -17.57 -16.73
CA SER A 105 -31.07 -16.25 -16.84
C SER A 105 -30.03 -15.15 -16.59
N HIS A 106 -30.14 -14.02 -17.30
CA HIS A 106 -29.33 -12.84 -17.04
C HIS A 106 -29.43 -12.35 -15.58
N SER A 107 -30.54 -12.62 -14.89
CA SER A 107 -30.72 -12.27 -13.48
C SER A 107 -29.91 -13.14 -12.51
N GLU A 108 -29.48 -14.32 -12.94
CA GLU A 108 -28.67 -15.27 -12.15
C GLU A 108 -27.17 -15.06 -12.35
N LEU A 109 -26.78 -14.29 -13.39
CA LEU A 109 -25.38 -13.99 -13.64
C LEU A 109 -24.84 -13.03 -12.57
N PRO A 110 -23.63 -13.30 -12.03
CA PRO A 110 -22.99 -12.39 -11.10
C PRO A 110 -22.80 -11.02 -11.75
N ARG A 111 -22.92 -9.96 -10.95
CA ARG A 111 -22.67 -8.59 -11.41
C ARG A 111 -21.23 -8.20 -11.11
N LEU A 112 -20.59 -7.55 -12.06
CA LEU A 112 -19.27 -6.96 -11.85
C LEU A 112 -19.33 -5.93 -10.72
N GLN A 113 -18.44 -6.08 -9.74
CA GLN A 113 -18.28 -5.16 -8.62
C GLN A 113 -16.81 -4.80 -8.42
N PHE A 114 -16.54 -3.52 -8.24
CA PHE A 114 -15.20 -3.00 -7.93
C PHE A 114 -15.14 -2.61 -6.47
N LEU A 115 -14.77 -3.58 -5.63
CA LEU A 115 -14.70 -3.40 -4.18
C LEU A 115 -13.27 -3.04 -3.75
N CYS A 116 -13.16 -2.32 -2.64
CA CYS A 116 -11.87 -2.01 -2.03
C CYS A 116 -11.08 -3.32 -1.75
N PRO A 117 -9.82 -3.43 -2.22
CA PRO A 117 -9.01 -4.65 -2.03
C PRO A 117 -8.78 -5.05 -0.57
N ILE A 118 -8.81 -4.08 0.35
CA ILE A 118 -8.54 -4.32 1.78
C ILE A 118 -9.80 -4.79 2.50
N CYS A 119 -10.87 -3.99 2.48
CA CYS A 119 -12.05 -4.26 3.31
C CYS A 119 -13.19 -4.96 2.59
N LYS A 120 -13.19 -5.02 1.25
CA LYS A 120 -14.23 -5.65 0.42
C LYS A 120 -15.68 -5.14 0.62
N ASP A 121 -15.89 -4.13 1.44
CA ASP A 121 -17.24 -3.59 1.73
C ASP A 121 -17.55 -2.27 1.01
N GLU A 122 -16.53 -1.62 0.44
CA GLU A 122 -16.68 -0.30 -0.19
C GLU A 122 -16.57 -0.42 -1.71
N THR A 123 -17.64 -0.04 -2.41
CA THR A 123 -17.64 0.08 -3.87
C THR A 123 -16.90 1.33 -4.32
N ILE A 124 -15.97 1.17 -5.26
CA ILE A 124 -15.20 2.27 -5.85
C ILE A 124 -15.90 2.76 -7.12
N GLU A 125 -16.63 3.87 -7.00
CA GLU A 125 -17.49 4.43 -8.06
C GLU A 125 -16.71 4.84 -9.32
N ASN A 126 -15.47 5.33 -9.15
CA ASN A 126 -14.61 5.78 -10.23
C ASN A 126 -13.66 4.69 -10.77
N ALA A 127 -14.00 3.40 -10.59
CA ALA A 127 -13.17 2.27 -11.03
C ALA A 127 -12.78 2.35 -12.52
N HIS A 128 -13.70 2.70 -13.41
CA HIS A 128 -13.40 2.82 -14.85
C HIS A 128 -12.36 3.91 -15.17
N GLN A 129 -12.39 5.03 -14.45
CA GLN A 129 -11.39 6.09 -14.61
C GLN A 129 -10.01 5.63 -14.11
N LEU A 130 -9.97 4.83 -13.04
CA LEU A 130 -8.73 4.24 -12.53
C LEU A 130 -8.15 3.21 -13.51
N ILE A 131 -8.99 2.37 -14.12
CA ILE A 131 -8.57 1.45 -15.18
C ILE A 131 -7.94 2.22 -16.34
N GLN A 132 -8.61 3.28 -16.82
CA GLN A 132 -8.07 4.15 -17.88
C GLN A 132 -6.75 4.81 -17.46
N HIS A 133 -6.67 5.33 -16.24
CA HIS A 133 -5.44 5.93 -15.69
C HIS A 133 -4.27 4.93 -15.74
N SER A 134 -4.49 3.68 -15.34
CA SER A 134 -3.46 2.63 -15.35
C SER A 134 -3.03 2.15 -16.74
N SER A 135 -3.81 2.48 -17.78
CA SER A 135 -3.50 2.15 -19.17
C SER A 135 -2.63 3.21 -19.85
N ILE A 136 -2.68 4.46 -19.36
CA ILE A 136 -1.99 5.60 -19.98
C ILE A 136 -0.74 5.99 -19.16
N ASN A 137 -0.76 5.78 -17.85
CA ASN A 137 0.33 6.15 -16.95
C ASN A 137 1.28 4.98 -16.68
N SER A 138 2.52 5.33 -16.36
CA SER A 138 3.54 4.37 -15.93
C SER A 138 3.30 3.90 -14.49
N PRO A 139 3.85 2.74 -14.09
CA PRO A 139 3.89 2.31 -12.70
C PRO A 139 4.57 3.39 -11.80
N PRO A 140 4.17 3.48 -10.52
CA PRO A 140 4.85 4.37 -9.58
C PRO A 140 6.31 3.96 -9.42
N GLU A 141 7.17 4.95 -9.13
CA GLU A 141 8.57 4.68 -8.81
C GLU A 141 8.64 3.81 -7.53
N THR A 142 9.31 2.66 -7.63
CA THR A 142 9.47 1.76 -6.50
C THR A 142 10.49 2.33 -5.53
N SER A 143 10.01 2.88 -4.41
CA SER A 143 10.79 2.99 -3.20
C SER A 143 10.43 1.80 -2.29
N PRO A 144 11.41 1.15 -1.65
CA PRO A 144 11.10 0.09 -0.69
C PRO A 144 10.08 0.62 0.33
N ALA A 145 9.13 -0.24 0.75
CA ALA A 145 8.26 0.07 1.88
C ALA A 145 9.11 0.62 3.03
N PRO A 146 8.59 1.56 3.84
CA PRO A 146 9.27 1.96 5.06
C PRO A 146 9.52 0.67 5.82
N ASP A 147 10.79 0.43 6.21
CA ASP A 147 11.28 -0.87 6.71
C ASP A 147 10.14 -1.66 7.34
N LEU A 148 9.67 -2.69 6.63
CA LEU A 148 9.09 -3.83 7.32
C LEU A 148 10.21 -4.26 8.23
N VAL A 149 10.20 -3.79 9.48
CA VAL A 149 11.22 -4.10 10.46
C VAL A 149 11.14 -5.60 10.64
N ILE A 150 11.91 -6.35 9.85
CA ILE A 150 12.08 -7.77 10.04
C ILE A 150 12.79 -7.82 11.38
N PRO A 151 12.10 -8.22 12.47
CA PRO A 151 12.70 -8.11 13.79
C PRO A 151 13.99 -8.92 13.73
N HIS A 152 15.09 -8.39 14.24
CA HIS A 152 16.44 -8.98 14.08
C HIS A 152 16.47 -10.49 14.39
N ILE A 153 15.60 -10.92 15.31
CA ILE A 153 15.34 -12.33 15.66
C ILE A 153 15.00 -13.18 14.42
N TRP A 154 14.13 -12.71 13.53
CA TRP A 154 13.71 -13.41 12.32
C TRP A 154 14.83 -13.50 11.28
N LEU A 155 15.71 -12.49 11.20
CA LEU A 155 16.92 -12.57 10.37
C LEU A 155 17.88 -13.64 10.90
N SER A 156 18.08 -13.69 12.22
CA SER A 156 18.91 -14.70 12.87
C SER A 156 18.33 -16.12 12.69
N GLN A 157 17.02 -16.29 12.87
CA GLN A 157 16.33 -17.57 12.66
C GLN A 157 16.39 -18.03 11.20
N ARG A 158 16.18 -17.12 10.24
CA ARG A 158 16.32 -17.41 8.81
C ARG A 158 17.74 -17.88 8.47
N LYS A 159 18.77 -17.25 9.03
CA LYS A 159 20.16 -17.66 8.83
C LYS A 159 20.41 -19.08 9.38
N GLN A 160 19.92 -19.37 10.59
CA GLN A 160 20.04 -20.71 11.18
C GLN A 160 19.32 -21.79 10.36
N LEU A 161 18.13 -21.49 9.83
CA LEU A 161 17.38 -22.41 8.96
C LEU A 161 18.14 -22.71 7.66
N LEU A 162 18.77 -21.70 7.04
CA LEU A 162 19.57 -21.90 5.83
C LEU A 162 20.80 -22.78 6.11
N GLU A 163 21.51 -22.53 7.21
CA GLU A 163 22.64 -23.37 7.62
C GLU A 163 22.23 -24.82 7.92
N GLN A 164 21.02 -25.04 8.45
CA GLN A 164 20.47 -26.39 8.65
C GLN A 164 20.15 -27.08 7.33
N ILE A 165 19.55 -26.34 6.38
CA ILE A 165 19.25 -26.87 5.04
C ILE A 165 20.53 -27.24 4.30
N GLU A 166 21.57 -26.40 4.35
CA GLU A 166 22.87 -26.70 3.75
C GLU A 166 23.49 -27.97 4.33
N LYS A 167 23.50 -28.10 5.67
CA LYS A 167 23.98 -29.32 6.34
C LYS A 167 23.18 -30.58 5.96
N GLN A 168 21.86 -30.44 5.82
CA GLN A 168 21.01 -31.54 5.36
C GLN A 168 21.29 -31.90 3.90
N GLN A 169 21.56 -30.92 3.05
CA GLN A 169 21.90 -31.16 1.64
C GLN A 169 23.29 -31.78 1.47
N GLU A 170 24.29 -31.36 2.25
CA GLU A 170 25.61 -31.98 2.28
C GLU A 170 25.51 -33.42 2.80
N SER A 171 24.83 -33.64 3.92
CA SER A 171 24.59 -34.97 4.47
C SER A 171 23.81 -35.87 3.49
N TYR A 172 22.85 -35.32 2.75
CA TYR A 172 22.12 -36.06 1.71
C TYR A 172 23.03 -36.46 0.55
N LYS A 173 23.90 -35.56 0.07
CA LYS A 173 24.87 -35.84 -0.99
C LYS A 173 25.92 -36.88 -0.57
N ASP A 174 26.36 -36.83 0.69
CA ASP A 174 27.32 -37.80 1.23
C ASP A 174 26.71 -39.21 1.39
N ASN A 175 25.43 -39.28 1.76
CA ASN A 175 24.72 -40.55 1.96
C ASN A 175 24.15 -41.14 0.66
N PHE A 176 23.93 -40.32 -0.37
CA PHE A 176 23.41 -40.72 -1.67
C PHE A 176 24.21 -40.04 -2.80
N PRO A 177 25.47 -40.45 -3.02
CA PRO A 177 26.24 -39.98 -4.17
C PRO A 177 25.53 -40.46 -5.44
N ASN A 178 25.24 -39.53 -6.35
CA ASN A 178 24.71 -39.88 -7.67
C ASN A 178 25.72 -40.83 -8.36
N GLU A 179 25.26 -42.03 -8.76
CA GLU A 179 25.99 -42.95 -9.63
C GLU A 179 26.36 -42.29 -10.98
#